data_AF-A0A660PHR5-F1
#
_entry.id   AF-A0A660PHR5-F1
#
_cell.length_a   1.000
_cell.length_b   1.000
_cell.length_c   1.000
_cell.angle_alpha   90.00
_cell.angle_beta   90.00
_cell.angle_gamma   90.00
#
_symmetry.space_group_name_H-M   'P 1'
#
loop_
_entity.id
_entity.type
_entity.pdbx_description
1 polymer ?
#
loop_
_entity_poly.entity_id
_entity_poly.type
_entity_poly.pdbx_seq_one_letter_code
_entity_poly.pdbx_strand_id
1 'polypeptide(L)'
;DEKVGVTKLMRTKEESEDYRYFPEPDLMRLEITPEWIERVRKTLPELPDEKYRRFIRQYGIPAYDVGVLTSSRNLADYFEVVALVSKQPKLASNWVMVELMREIKETDISRIKVRPENLGTLITMIAMGKISSRSAKDVFAEMVRTGRNAEEIVKAEGLKQISDKAKIEKVVKLVLDNNRVSVRKYLRGKEGLFGFFFGQVMRETNGRAEPGLVNKILMDELNKRRGQ
;
A
#
# COMPACT_ATOMS: atom_id res chain seq x y z
N ASP A 1 26.58 -14.68 -26.14
CA ASP A 1 26.92 -13.28 -26.45
C ASP A 1 25.68 -12.46 -26.14
N GLU A 2 25.73 -11.74 -25.02
CA GLU A 2 24.57 -11.03 -24.44
C GLU A 2 24.06 -9.91 -25.36
N LYS A 3 24.95 -9.26 -26.13
CA LYS A 3 24.58 -8.14 -27.01
C LYS A 3 23.75 -8.57 -28.21
N VAL A 4 23.92 -9.81 -28.65
CA VAL A 4 23.23 -10.37 -29.83
C VAL A 4 22.26 -11.49 -29.45
N GLY A 5 22.17 -11.87 -28.18
CA GLY A 5 21.25 -12.92 -27.71
C GLY A 5 21.53 -14.32 -28.26
N VAL A 6 22.74 -14.56 -28.78
CA VAL A 6 23.11 -15.85 -29.40
C VAL A 6 24.10 -16.63 -28.52
N THR A 7 23.95 -17.94 -28.49
CA THR A 7 24.97 -18.83 -27.96
C THR A 7 26.06 -19.03 -29.03
N LYS A 8 27.32 -19.00 -28.61
CA LYS A 8 28.48 -19.26 -29.48
C LYS A 8 29.17 -20.51 -28.95
N LEU A 9 29.50 -21.42 -29.86
CA LEU A 9 30.26 -22.62 -29.51
C LEU A 9 31.64 -22.22 -29.00
N MET A 10 31.97 -22.59 -27.76
CA MET A 10 33.27 -22.27 -27.16
C MET A 10 34.29 -23.39 -27.37
N ARG A 11 33.91 -24.61 -27.01
CA ARG A 11 34.70 -25.83 -27.18
C ARG A 11 33.76 -26.98 -27.49
N THR A 12 34.16 -27.87 -28.38
CA THR A 12 33.46 -29.13 -28.62
C THR A 12 33.94 -30.13 -27.56
N LYS A 13 33.01 -30.76 -26.83
CA LYS A 13 33.32 -31.89 -25.96
C LYS A 13 33.46 -33.13 -26.84
N GLU A 14 34.65 -33.70 -26.90
CA GLU A 14 34.94 -34.89 -27.72
C GLU A 14 34.54 -36.19 -26.98
N GLU A 15 34.72 -36.23 -25.65
CA GLU A 15 34.27 -37.30 -24.73
C GLU A 15 33.85 -36.71 -23.37
N SER A 16 33.33 -37.55 -22.44
CA SER A 16 33.11 -37.12 -21.04
C SER A 16 34.47 -36.95 -20.33
N GLU A 17 34.71 -35.80 -19.71
CA GLU A 17 35.98 -35.55 -19.01
C GLU A 17 36.15 -36.48 -17.80
N ASP A 18 37.29 -37.18 -17.75
CA ASP A 18 37.68 -37.98 -16.59
C ASP A 18 38.27 -37.05 -15.52
N TYR A 19 37.40 -36.61 -14.60
CA TYR A 19 37.80 -35.79 -13.44
C TYR A 19 38.56 -36.59 -12.38
N ARG A 20 38.76 -37.90 -12.56
CA ARG A 20 39.47 -38.80 -11.64
C ARG A 20 39.00 -38.64 -10.20
N TYR A 21 37.69 -38.74 -9.97
CA TYR A 21 37.13 -38.65 -8.63
C TYR A 21 37.68 -39.75 -7.72
N PHE A 22 38.24 -39.35 -6.59
CA PHE A 22 38.60 -40.23 -5.48
C PHE A 22 38.14 -39.59 -4.16
N PRO A 23 37.89 -40.37 -3.10
CA PRO A 23 37.54 -39.82 -1.80
C PRO A 23 38.67 -38.94 -1.27
N GLU A 24 38.36 -37.70 -0.88
CA GLU A 24 39.31 -36.77 -0.28
C GLU A 24 39.87 -37.36 1.04
N PRO A 25 41.15 -37.76 1.10
CA PRO A 25 41.71 -38.40 2.28
C PRO A 25 41.89 -37.44 3.46
N ASP A 26 42.03 -36.13 3.20
CA ASP A 26 42.29 -35.14 4.25
C ASP A 26 41.01 -34.74 5.01
N LEU A 27 39.83 -35.05 4.47
CA LEU A 27 38.55 -34.76 5.09
C LEU A 27 37.94 -36.01 5.72
N MET A 28 37.71 -35.94 7.03
CA MET A 28 36.94 -36.97 7.73
C MET A 28 35.50 -37.04 7.20
N ARG A 29 34.92 -38.24 7.25
CA ARG A 29 33.52 -38.43 6.89
C ARG A 29 32.62 -37.60 7.81
N LEU A 30 31.75 -36.80 7.21
CA LEU A 30 30.73 -36.06 7.94
C LEU A 30 29.55 -36.97 8.27
N GLU A 31 29.36 -37.27 9.55
CA GLU A 31 28.17 -37.97 10.02
C GLU A 31 27.08 -36.97 10.42
N ILE A 32 25.94 -37.04 9.74
CA ILE A 32 24.79 -36.16 10.00
C ILE A 32 23.79 -36.94 10.86
N THR A 33 23.78 -36.67 12.16
CA THR A 33 22.88 -37.39 13.09
C THR A 33 21.43 -36.90 12.99
N PRO A 34 20.44 -37.73 13.36
CA PRO A 34 19.03 -37.32 13.41
C PRO A 34 18.78 -36.07 14.28
N GLU A 35 19.50 -35.93 15.40
CA GLU A 35 19.39 -34.78 16.30
C GLU A 35 19.90 -33.50 15.64
N TRP A 36 20.96 -33.60 14.82
CA TRP A 36 21.46 -32.47 14.06
C TRP A 36 20.45 -32.05 12.98
N ILE A 37 19.89 -33.02 12.25
CA ILE A 37 18.82 -32.76 11.26
C ILE A 37 17.65 -32.03 11.92
N GLU A 38 17.20 -32.51 13.08
CA GLU A 38 16.05 -31.91 13.77
C GLU A 38 16.36 -30.50 14.29
N ARG A 39 17.59 -30.27 14.77
CA ARG A 39 18.05 -28.94 15.17
C ARG A 39 18.00 -27.95 14.00
N VAL A 40 18.52 -28.34 12.83
CA VAL A 40 18.50 -27.49 11.63
C VAL A 40 17.08 -27.29 11.14
N ARG A 41 16.24 -28.34 11.13
CA ARG A 41 14.84 -28.27 10.72
C ARG A 41 14.07 -27.20 11.49
N LYS A 42 14.30 -27.06 12.81
CA LYS A 42 13.67 -26.03 13.65
C LYS A 42 14.12 -24.60 13.35
N THR A 43 15.25 -24.42 12.68
CA THR A 43 15.74 -23.09 12.26
C THR A 43 15.19 -22.65 10.91
N LEU A 44 14.58 -23.57 10.15
CA LEU A 44 14.02 -23.25 8.84
C LEU A 44 12.80 -22.33 9.03
N PRO A 45 12.76 -21.18 8.33
CA PRO A 45 11.58 -20.34 8.32
C PRO A 45 10.43 -21.02 7.56
N GLU A 46 9.23 -20.48 7.69
CA GLU A 46 8.09 -20.85 6.84
C GLU A 46 8.47 -20.75 5.36
N LEU A 47 8.16 -21.79 4.58
CA LEU A 47 8.47 -21.82 3.16
C LEU A 47 7.58 -20.81 2.40
N PRO A 48 8.06 -20.22 1.29
CA PRO A 48 7.29 -19.25 0.51
C PRO A 48 5.89 -19.75 0.11
N ASP A 49 5.77 -21.01 -0.32
CA ASP A 49 4.49 -21.61 -0.75
C ASP A 49 3.51 -21.83 0.41
N GLU A 50 4.02 -22.08 1.61
CA GLU A 50 3.21 -22.20 2.82
C GLU A 50 2.69 -20.82 3.22
N LYS A 51 3.58 -19.83 3.22
CA LYS A 51 3.27 -18.43 3.52
C LYS A 51 2.25 -17.86 2.53
N TYR A 52 2.42 -18.14 1.25
CA TYR A 52 1.49 -17.79 0.18
C TYR A 52 0.08 -18.34 0.47
N ARG A 53 -0.03 -19.65 0.72
CA ARG A 53 -1.32 -20.29 1.03
C ARG A 53 -1.92 -19.75 2.33
N ARG A 54 -1.10 -19.46 3.34
CA ARG A 54 -1.54 -18.86 4.62
C ARG A 54 -2.12 -17.46 4.41
N PHE A 55 -1.45 -16.61 3.64
CA PHE A 55 -1.92 -15.23 3.40
C PHE A 55 -3.27 -15.20 2.68
N ILE A 56 -3.48 -16.09 1.70
CA ILE A 56 -4.78 -16.21 1.04
C ILE A 56 -5.87 -16.60 2.04
N ARG A 57 -5.65 -17.66 2.83
CA ARG A 57 -6.66 -18.17 3.77
C ARG A 57 -6.94 -17.23 4.94
N GLN A 58 -5.89 -16.67 5.54
CA GLN A 58 -5.98 -15.89 6.79
C GLN A 58 -6.33 -14.42 6.53
N TYR A 59 -5.79 -13.82 5.48
CA TYR A 59 -5.94 -12.40 5.19
C TYR A 59 -6.95 -12.11 4.08
N GLY A 60 -7.41 -13.13 3.34
CA GLY A 60 -8.42 -12.99 2.28
C GLY A 60 -7.94 -12.12 1.13
N ILE A 61 -6.63 -12.16 0.84
CA ILE A 61 -5.97 -11.37 -0.20
C ILE A 61 -5.97 -12.17 -1.52
N PRO A 62 -6.17 -11.54 -2.68
CA PRO A 62 -6.11 -12.21 -3.98
C PRO A 62 -4.78 -12.92 -4.23
N ALA A 63 -4.82 -14.03 -4.95
CA ALA A 63 -3.68 -14.86 -5.29
C ALA A 63 -2.53 -14.08 -5.97
N TYR A 64 -2.87 -13.13 -6.84
CA TYR A 64 -1.89 -12.25 -7.50
C TYR A 64 -1.12 -11.40 -6.49
N ASP A 65 -1.85 -10.65 -5.65
CA ASP A 65 -1.29 -9.76 -4.64
C ASP A 65 -0.40 -10.52 -3.65
N VAL A 66 -0.84 -11.71 -3.21
CA VAL A 66 -0.02 -12.55 -2.32
C VAL A 66 1.28 -12.95 -2.99
N GLY A 67 1.27 -13.28 -4.29
CA GLY A 67 2.48 -13.66 -5.02
C GLY A 67 3.52 -12.54 -5.04
N VAL A 68 3.07 -11.29 -5.16
CA VAL A 68 3.95 -10.12 -5.04
C VAL A 68 4.45 -9.96 -3.60
N LEU A 69 3.57 -10.03 -2.60
CA LEU A 69 3.92 -9.85 -1.20
C LEU A 69 4.89 -10.93 -0.68
N THR A 70 4.82 -12.16 -1.21
CA THR A 70 5.71 -13.27 -0.85
C THR A 70 6.92 -13.42 -1.78
N SER A 71 7.15 -12.47 -2.69
CA SER A 71 8.30 -12.49 -3.62
C SER A 71 9.65 -12.43 -2.90
N SER A 72 9.69 -11.82 -1.72
CA SER A 72 10.86 -11.82 -0.84
C SER A 72 10.42 -11.96 0.62
N ARG A 73 11.30 -12.57 1.43
CA ARG A 73 11.05 -12.75 2.87
C ARG A 73 10.84 -11.41 3.58
N ASN A 74 11.70 -10.43 3.32
CA ASN A 74 11.63 -9.13 3.97
C ASN A 74 10.31 -8.41 3.68
N LEU A 75 9.80 -8.49 2.44
CA LEU A 75 8.51 -7.91 2.08
C LEU A 75 7.34 -8.62 2.76
N ALA A 76 7.37 -9.96 2.81
CA ALA A 76 6.33 -10.73 3.47
C ALA A 76 6.28 -10.43 4.97
N ASP A 77 7.44 -10.39 5.64
CA ASP A 77 7.56 -10.08 7.07
C ASP A 77 7.09 -8.65 7.35
N TYR A 78 7.46 -7.68 6.49
CA TYR A 78 6.99 -6.30 6.60
C TYR A 78 5.46 -6.21 6.49
N PHE A 79 4.87 -6.84 5.47
CA PHE A 79 3.43 -6.84 5.27
C PHE A 79 2.67 -7.46 6.46
N GLU A 80 3.16 -8.57 7.04
CA GLU A 80 2.50 -9.20 8.18
C GLU A 80 2.39 -8.26 9.38
N VAL A 81 3.46 -7.54 9.70
CA VAL A 81 3.43 -6.58 10.80
C VAL A 81 2.46 -5.44 10.50
N VAL A 82 2.44 -4.92 9.26
CA VAL A 82 1.48 -3.89 8.84
C VAL A 82 0.04 -4.40 8.96
N ALA A 83 -0.24 -5.62 8.50
CA ALA A 83 -1.56 -6.24 8.56
C ALA A 83 -2.02 -6.49 10.01
N LEU A 84 -1.11 -6.92 10.88
CA LEU A 84 -1.37 -7.15 12.30
C LEU A 84 -1.72 -5.85 13.03
N VAL A 85 -0.93 -4.79 12.83
CA VAL A 85 -1.14 -3.48 13.48
C VAL A 85 -2.40 -2.81 12.95
N SER A 86 -2.57 -2.78 11.62
CA SER A 86 -3.71 -2.11 11.00
C SER A 86 -5.04 -2.84 11.23
N LYS A 87 -5.00 -4.16 11.43
CA LYS A 87 -6.15 -5.07 11.39
C LYS A 87 -6.95 -4.96 10.08
N GLN A 88 -6.32 -4.47 9.01
CA GLN A 88 -6.94 -4.21 7.72
C GLN A 88 -6.08 -4.82 6.60
N PRO A 89 -6.01 -6.16 6.50
CA PRO A 89 -5.08 -6.85 5.61
C PRO A 89 -5.21 -6.45 4.14
N LYS A 90 -6.44 -6.26 3.63
CA LYS A 90 -6.68 -5.83 2.24
C LYS A 90 -6.23 -4.39 1.96
N LEU A 91 -6.39 -3.50 2.94
CA LEU A 91 -5.91 -2.13 2.79
C LEU A 91 -4.38 -2.11 2.90
N ALA A 92 -3.82 -2.89 3.82
CA ALA A 92 -2.39 -3.08 3.97
C ALA A 92 -1.73 -3.63 2.69
N SER A 93 -2.32 -4.66 2.05
CA SER A 93 -1.78 -5.21 0.80
C SER A 93 -1.70 -4.16 -0.29
N ASN A 94 -2.76 -3.36 -0.48
CA ASN A 94 -2.78 -2.29 -1.47
C ASN A 94 -1.75 -1.20 -1.17
N TRP A 95 -1.60 -0.78 0.10
CA TRP A 95 -0.62 0.24 0.47
C TRP A 95 0.82 -0.24 0.31
N VAL A 96 1.09 -1.49 0.66
CA VAL A 96 2.40 -2.10 0.47
C VAL A 96 2.70 -2.26 -1.02
N MET A 97 1.79 -2.82 -1.82
CA MET A 97 2.04 -3.05 -3.25
C MET A 97 2.12 -1.77 -4.08
N VAL A 98 1.37 -0.73 -3.72
CA VAL A 98 1.29 0.49 -4.54
C VAL A 98 2.19 1.58 -3.99
N GLU A 99 1.94 2.05 -2.77
CA GLU A 99 2.64 3.23 -2.24
C GLU A 99 4.05 2.86 -1.79
N LEU A 100 4.21 1.77 -1.03
CA LEU A 100 5.53 1.35 -0.56
C LEU A 100 6.44 0.91 -1.72
N MET A 101 5.98 0.03 -2.62
CA MET A 101 6.81 -0.40 -3.76
C MET A 101 7.19 0.75 -4.70
N ARG A 102 6.34 1.79 -4.84
CA ARG A 102 6.66 2.99 -5.63
C ARG A 102 7.86 3.75 -5.07
N GLU A 103 7.98 3.82 -3.74
CA GLU A 103 9.10 4.50 -3.07
C GLU A 103 10.35 3.63 -3.01
N ILE A 104 10.18 2.30 -3.00
CA ILE A 104 11.29 1.38 -2.95
C ILE A 104 12.06 1.37 -4.28
N LYS A 105 11.40 1.50 -5.44
CA LYS A 105 11.92 1.80 -6.80
C LYS A 105 13.19 1.09 -7.34
N GLU A 106 13.82 0.20 -6.57
CA GLU A 106 14.99 -0.69 -6.82
C GLU A 106 15.73 -1.07 -5.50
N THR A 107 15.31 -0.53 -4.37
CA THR A 107 15.97 -0.68 -3.06
C THR A 107 15.48 -1.93 -2.32
N ASP A 108 16.32 -2.51 -1.46
CA ASP A 108 15.82 -3.47 -0.46
C ASP A 108 14.90 -2.73 0.53
N ILE A 109 13.78 -3.35 0.90
CA ILE A 109 12.84 -2.81 1.89
C ILE A 109 13.53 -2.49 3.22
N SER A 110 14.68 -3.11 3.49
CA SER A 110 15.55 -2.80 4.63
C SER A 110 16.05 -1.35 4.68
N ARG A 111 16.06 -0.63 3.55
CA ARG A 111 16.55 0.76 3.49
C ARG A 111 15.46 1.81 3.70
N ILE A 112 14.19 1.41 3.77
CA ILE A 112 13.13 2.37 4.00
C ILE A 112 13.09 2.80 5.47
N LYS A 113 12.98 4.11 5.71
CA LYS A 113 12.87 4.65 7.09
C LYS A 113 11.52 4.34 7.74
N VAL A 114 10.51 3.99 6.94
CA VAL A 114 9.16 3.73 7.43
C VAL A 114 9.10 2.32 8.01
N ARG A 115 9.11 2.25 9.34
CA ARG A 115 8.86 1.00 10.06
C ARG A 115 7.45 0.46 9.78
N PRO A 116 7.25 -0.87 9.69
CA PRO A 116 5.95 -1.45 9.36
C PRO A 116 4.85 -1.09 10.37
N GLU A 117 5.17 -0.89 11.65
CA GLU A 117 4.22 -0.47 12.67
C GLU A 117 3.68 0.95 12.42
N ASN A 118 4.53 1.84 11.90
CA ASN A 118 4.15 3.21 11.58
C ASN A 118 3.20 3.24 10.36
N LEU A 119 3.49 2.42 9.33
CA LEU A 119 2.57 2.27 8.20
C LEU A 119 1.25 1.63 8.64
N GLY A 120 1.30 0.61 9.51
CA GLY A 120 0.12 0.02 10.12
C GLY A 120 -0.76 1.05 10.83
N THR A 121 -0.14 1.95 11.61
CA THR A 121 -0.83 3.04 12.31
C THR A 121 -1.48 4.03 11.34
N LEU A 122 -0.78 4.42 10.26
CA LEU A 122 -1.36 5.26 9.19
C LEU A 122 -2.61 4.61 8.60
N ILE A 123 -2.53 3.31 8.29
CA ILE A 123 -3.65 2.55 7.73
C ILE A 123 -4.82 2.47 8.73
N THR A 124 -4.55 2.28 10.03
CA THR A 124 -5.58 2.37 11.07
C THR A 124 -6.27 3.74 11.06
N MET A 125 -5.51 4.83 10.94
CA MET A 125 -6.08 6.19 10.87
C MET A 125 -6.99 6.38 9.66
N ILE A 126 -6.62 5.80 8.51
CA ILE A 126 -7.47 5.80 7.30
C ILE A 126 -8.76 5.02 7.56
N ALA A 127 -8.64 3.80 8.10
CA ALA A 127 -9.78 2.92 8.37
C ALA A 127 -10.76 3.54 9.39
N MET A 128 -10.26 4.33 10.34
CA MET A 128 -11.07 5.07 11.31
C MET A 128 -11.67 6.37 10.76
N GLY A 129 -11.35 6.78 9.51
CA GLY A 129 -11.79 8.07 8.97
C GLY A 129 -11.19 9.28 9.69
N LYS A 130 -9.99 9.13 10.30
CA LYS A 130 -9.27 10.27 10.90
C LYS A 130 -8.54 11.10 9.85
N ILE A 131 -8.19 10.49 8.74
CA ILE A 131 -7.49 11.09 7.61
C ILE A 131 -8.07 10.58 6.29
N SER A 132 -8.15 11.45 5.27
CA SER A 132 -8.57 11.04 3.95
C SER A 132 -7.46 10.26 3.23
N SER A 133 -7.82 9.39 2.28
CA SER A 133 -6.83 8.63 1.51
C SER A 133 -5.84 9.53 0.75
N ARG A 134 -6.25 10.75 0.38
CA ARG A 134 -5.36 11.73 -0.26
C ARG A 134 -4.32 12.24 0.74
N SER A 135 -4.77 12.76 1.87
CA SER A 135 -3.87 13.28 2.91
C SER A 135 -2.97 12.18 3.47
N ALA A 136 -3.43 10.93 3.51
CA ALA A 136 -2.59 9.81 3.92
C ALA A 136 -1.39 9.59 2.99
N LYS A 137 -1.51 9.87 1.69
CA LYS A 137 -0.39 9.77 0.74
C LYS A 137 0.66 10.86 1.01
N ASP A 138 0.20 12.07 1.33
CA ASP A 138 1.07 13.18 1.70
C ASP A 138 1.82 12.85 3.01
N VAL A 139 1.10 12.33 4.01
CA VAL A 139 1.71 11.85 5.27
C VAL A 139 2.73 10.76 5.00
N PHE A 140 2.40 9.76 4.17
CA PHE A 140 3.32 8.67 3.86
C PHE A 140 4.60 9.16 3.17
N ALA A 141 4.49 10.08 2.21
CA ALA A 141 5.67 10.68 1.57
C ALA A 141 6.59 11.37 2.60
N GLU A 142 6.00 12.09 3.56
CA GLU A 142 6.74 12.73 4.64
C GLU A 142 7.37 11.71 5.62
N MET A 143 6.66 10.60 5.92
CA MET A 143 7.20 9.49 6.70
C MET A 143 8.41 8.86 6.01
N VAL A 144 8.38 8.69 4.69
CA VAL A 144 9.51 8.16 3.92
C VAL A 144 10.72 9.10 3.98
N ARG A 145 10.48 10.40 3.87
CA ARG A 145 11.54 11.43 3.93
C ARG A 145 12.19 11.52 5.30
N THR A 146 11.37 11.59 6.35
CA THR A 146 11.81 11.96 7.71
C THR A 146 11.92 10.79 8.67
N GLY A 147 11.21 9.69 8.45
CA GLY A 147 11.07 8.58 9.40
C GLY A 147 10.13 8.84 10.57
N ARG A 148 9.45 10.00 10.61
CA ARG A 148 8.50 10.35 11.67
C ARG A 148 7.26 9.47 11.62
N ASN A 149 6.54 9.39 12.73
CA ASN A 149 5.29 8.64 12.79
C ASN A 149 4.12 9.42 12.16
N ALA A 150 3.08 8.69 11.76
CA ALA A 150 1.92 9.27 11.10
C ALA A 150 1.17 10.28 11.98
N GLU A 151 1.01 10.01 13.28
CA GLU A 151 0.25 10.88 14.17
C GLU A 151 0.90 12.25 14.37
N GLU A 152 2.22 12.30 14.49
CA GLU A 152 2.97 13.56 14.61
C GLU A 152 2.84 14.41 13.36
N ILE A 153 2.97 13.80 12.18
CA ILE A 153 2.84 14.51 10.90
C ILE A 153 1.42 15.06 10.75
N VAL A 154 0.41 14.24 11.04
CA VAL A 154 -1.00 14.67 10.94
C VAL A 154 -1.33 15.81 11.88
N LYS A 155 -0.79 15.81 13.10
CA LYS A 155 -0.96 16.90 14.06
C LYS A 155 -0.22 18.16 13.63
N ALA A 156 1.03 18.03 13.19
CA ALA A 156 1.87 19.17 12.79
C ALA A 156 1.33 19.90 11.54
N GLU A 157 0.81 19.14 10.57
CA GLU A 157 0.36 19.69 9.28
C GLU A 157 -1.16 19.94 9.22
N GLY A 158 -1.91 19.63 10.30
CA GLY A 158 -3.35 19.87 10.34
C GLY A 158 -4.13 19.05 9.30
N LEU A 159 -3.70 17.83 9.03
CA LEU A 159 -4.23 16.94 7.98
C LEU A 159 -5.43 16.09 8.43
N LYS A 160 -6.01 16.39 9.58
CA LYS A 160 -7.21 15.69 10.06
C LYS A 160 -8.38 15.89 9.10
N GLN A 161 -9.17 14.83 8.93
CA GLN A 161 -10.40 14.88 8.16
C GLN A 161 -11.40 15.85 8.80
N ILE A 162 -12.04 16.68 7.99
CA ILE A 162 -13.10 17.62 8.41
C ILE A 162 -14.42 16.88 8.31
N SER A 163 -14.98 16.52 9.47
CA SER A 163 -16.31 15.91 9.61
C SER A 163 -17.36 16.85 10.22
N ASP A 164 -16.98 18.11 10.50
CA ASP A 164 -17.88 19.13 11.03
C ASP A 164 -18.87 19.59 9.94
N LYS A 165 -20.13 19.19 10.10
CA LYS A 165 -21.23 19.51 9.18
C LYS A 165 -21.36 21.01 8.91
N ALA A 166 -21.21 21.86 9.92
CA ALA A 166 -21.39 23.30 9.78
C ALA A 166 -20.26 23.92 8.93
N LYS A 167 -19.04 23.42 9.05
CA LYS A 167 -17.91 23.86 8.20
C LYS A 167 -18.12 23.42 6.75
N ILE A 168 -18.54 22.17 6.52
CA ILE A 168 -18.79 21.66 5.17
C ILE A 168 -19.94 22.42 4.52
N GLU A 169 -21.04 22.66 5.23
CA GLU A 169 -22.18 23.47 4.74
C GLU A 169 -21.77 24.86 4.29
N LYS A 170 -20.91 25.55 5.06
CA LYS A 170 -20.40 26.88 4.68
C LYS A 170 -19.62 26.84 3.36
N VAL A 171 -18.74 25.86 3.20
CA VAL A 171 -17.96 25.69 1.96
C VAL A 171 -18.85 25.32 0.79
N VAL A 172 -19.82 24.42 0.99
CA VAL A 172 -20.81 24.04 -0.03
C VAL A 172 -21.59 25.27 -0.52
N LYS A 173 -22.12 26.08 0.40
CA LYS A 173 -22.84 27.32 0.03
C LYS A 173 -21.95 28.28 -0.74
N LEU A 174 -20.72 28.50 -0.27
CA LEU A 174 -19.74 29.34 -0.96
C LEU A 174 -19.47 28.86 -2.40
N VAL A 175 -19.25 27.56 -2.60
CA VAL A 175 -19.01 26.97 -3.93
C VAL A 175 -20.23 27.15 -4.83
N LEU A 176 -21.45 26.91 -4.32
CA LEU A 176 -22.67 27.07 -5.11
C LEU A 176 -22.94 28.55 -5.45
N ASP A 177 -22.68 29.46 -4.52
CA ASP A 177 -22.89 30.90 -4.68
C ASP A 177 -21.87 31.53 -5.64
N ASN A 178 -20.64 31.00 -5.68
CA ASN A 178 -19.64 31.40 -6.67
C ASN A 178 -19.91 30.83 -8.07
N ASN A 179 -20.77 29.81 -8.19
CA ASN A 179 -21.02 29.09 -9.44
C ASN A 179 -22.51 29.13 -9.86
N ARG A 180 -23.20 30.26 -9.65
CA ARG A 180 -24.66 30.41 -9.89
C ARG A 180 -25.12 29.99 -11.29
N VAL A 181 -24.32 30.22 -12.32
CA VAL A 181 -24.64 29.82 -13.71
C VAL A 181 -24.70 28.30 -13.83
N SER A 182 -23.73 27.60 -13.26
CA SER A 182 -23.67 26.14 -13.24
C SER A 182 -24.81 25.56 -12.40
N VAL A 183 -25.17 26.20 -11.29
CA VAL A 183 -26.30 25.75 -10.45
C VAL A 183 -27.59 25.79 -11.26
N ARG A 184 -27.88 26.89 -11.97
CA ARG A 184 -29.06 26.97 -12.86
C ARG A 184 -29.07 25.90 -13.95
N LYS A 185 -27.91 25.56 -14.52
CA LYS A 185 -27.80 24.50 -15.53
C LYS A 185 -28.06 23.11 -14.92
N TYR A 186 -27.59 22.86 -13.70
CA TYR A 186 -27.86 21.63 -12.97
C TYR A 186 -29.36 21.47 -12.67
N LEU A 187 -30.00 22.53 -12.18
CA LEU A 187 -31.44 22.55 -11.88
C LEU A 187 -32.32 22.33 -13.14
N ARG A 188 -31.81 22.67 -14.33
CA ARG A 188 -32.44 22.39 -15.63
C ARG A 188 -32.22 20.97 -16.15
N GLY A 189 -31.64 20.07 -15.34
CA GLY A 189 -31.47 18.65 -15.68
C GLY A 189 -30.06 18.25 -16.13
N LYS A 190 -29.06 19.14 -16.07
CA LYS A 190 -27.67 18.76 -16.39
C LYS A 190 -26.96 18.14 -15.18
N GLU A 191 -27.35 16.92 -14.83
CA GLU A 191 -26.94 16.21 -13.61
C GLU A 191 -25.42 15.98 -13.48
N GLY A 192 -24.69 15.89 -14.60
CA GLY A 192 -23.22 15.74 -14.60
C GLY A 192 -22.46 16.90 -13.93
N LEU A 193 -23.11 18.04 -13.67
CA LEU A 193 -22.53 19.15 -12.91
C LEU A 193 -22.39 18.84 -11.41
N PHE A 194 -23.04 17.80 -10.89
CA PHE A 194 -22.87 17.37 -9.51
C PHE A 194 -21.41 17.04 -9.19
N GLY A 195 -20.76 16.24 -10.04
CA GLY A 195 -19.35 15.88 -9.88
C GLY A 195 -18.42 17.11 -9.93
N PHE A 196 -18.78 18.13 -10.71
CA PHE A 196 -18.05 19.41 -10.74
C PHE A 196 -18.13 20.13 -9.39
N PHE A 197 -19.32 20.28 -8.81
CA PHE A 197 -19.47 20.92 -7.50
C PHE A 197 -18.79 20.12 -6.39
N PHE A 198 -18.93 18.80 -6.41
CA PHE A 198 -18.24 17.91 -5.48
C PHE A 198 -16.72 18.12 -5.55
N GLY A 199 -16.16 18.15 -6.76
CA GLY A 199 -14.74 18.42 -6.97
C GLY A 199 -14.29 19.79 -6.46
N GLN A 200 -15.11 20.83 -6.63
CA GLN A 200 -14.82 22.18 -6.11
C GLN A 200 -14.84 22.22 -4.57
N VAL A 201 -15.84 21.60 -3.92
CA VAL A 201 -15.89 21.52 -2.45
C VAL A 201 -14.70 20.74 -1.91
N MET A 202 -14.32 19.65 -2.56
CA MET A 202 -13.12 18.91 -2.19
C MET A 202 -11.85 19.74 -2.40
N ARG A 203 -11.76 20.58 -3.44
CA ARG A 203 -10.62 21.48 -3.66
C ARG A 203 -10.53 22.53 -2.56
N GLU A 204 -11.61 23.23 -2.24
CA GLU A 204 -11.66 24.26 -1.19
C GLU A 204 -11.30 23.71 0.20
N THR A 205 -11.56 22.43 0.44
CA THR A 205 -11.22 21.76 1.70
C THR A 205 -9.86 21.05 1.66
N ASN A 206 -9.07 21.22 0.58
CA ASN A 206 -7.81 20.51 0.34
C ASN A 206 -7.93 18.98 0.40
N GLY A 207 -9.08 18.44 0.00
CA GLY A 207 -9.38 17.01 0.02
C GLY A 207 -9.58 16.44 1.43
N ARG A 208 -9.78 17.29 2.43
CA ARG A 208 -9.94 16.89 3.84
C ARG A 208 -11.39 16.72 4.26
N ALA A 209 -12.37 17.24 3.51
CA ALA A 209 -13.76 17.01 3.86
C ALA A 209 -14.14 15.54 3.71
N GLU A 210 -15.01 15.05 4.60
CA GLU A 210 -15.52 13.69 4.50
C GLU A 210 -16.39 13.52 3.24
N PRO A 211 -16.02 12.65 2.29
CA PRO A 211 -16.74 12.50 1.01
C PRO A 211 -18.22 12.18 1.19
N GLY A 212 -18.56 11.33 2.17
CA GLY A 212 -19.95 10.95 2.47
C GLY A 212 -20.80 12.13 2.93
N LEU A 213 -20.26 12.96 3.83
CA LEU A 213 -20.94 14.18 4.29
C LEU A 213 -21.04 15.24 3.19
N VAL A 214 -19.98 15.46 2.42
CA VAL A 214 -20.00 16.41 1.30
C VAL A 214 -21.09 16.03 0.30
N ASN A 215 -21.18 14.75 -0.07
CA ASN A 215 -22.18 14.26 -1.01
C ASN A 215 -23.61 14.53 -0.50
N LYS A 216 -23.89 14.17 0.77
CA LYS A 216 -25.20 14.42 1.39
C LYS A 216 -25.54 15.90 1.47
N ILE A 217 -24.64 16.72 2.02
CA ILE A 217 -24.88 18.17 2.22
C ILE A 217 -25.05 18.89 0.88
N LEU A 218 -24.23 18.55 -0.11
CA LEU A 218 -24.32 19.14 -1.44
C LEU A 218 -25.65 18.78 -2.12
N MET A 219 -26.09 17.52 -2.01
CA MET A 219 -27.36 17.09 -2.55
C MET A 219 -28.54 17.80 -1.87
N ASP A 220 -28.52 17.89 -0.54
CA ASP A 220 -29.56 18.58 0.25
C ASP A 220 -29.65 20.07 -0.12
N GLU A 221 -28.51 20.75 -0.26
CA GLU A 221 -28.46 22.18 -0.59
C GLU A 221 -28.91 22.46 -2.03
N LEU A 222 -28.55 21.59 -2.99
CA LEU A 222 -29.03 21.68 -4.38
C LEU A 222 -30.53 21.43 -4.48
N ASN A 223 -31.07 20.47 -3.72
CA ASN A 223 -32.51 20.19 -3.68
C ASN A 223 -33.30 21.35 -3.07
N LYS A 224 -32.81 21.99 -2.01
CA LYS A 224 -33.43 23.20 -1.45
C LYS A 224 -33.54 24.32 -2.48
N ARG A 225 -32.51 24.49 -3.30
CA ARG A 225 -32.47 25.49 -4.39
C ARG A 225 -33.27 25.09 -5.63
N ARG A 226 -33.76 23.85 -5.70
CA ARG A 226 -34.68 23.37 -6.75
C ARG A 226 -36.14 23.66 -6.41
N GLY A 227 -36.46 23.74 -5.12
CA GLY A 227 -37.79 24.08 -4.60
C GLY A 227 -38.03 25.58 -4.38
N GLN A 228 -37.01 26.42 -4.59
CA GLN A 228 -37.09 27.89 -4.63
C GLN A 228 -37.10 28.37 -6.08
#